data_AF-A0A522XNB1-F1
#
_entry.id   AF-A0A522XNB1-F1
#
_cell.length_a   1.000
_cell.length_b   1.000
_cell.length_c   1.000
_cell.angle_alpha   90.00
_cell.angle_beta   90.00
_cell.angle_gamma   90.00
#
_symmetry.space_group_name_H-M   'P 1'
#
loop_
_entity.id
_entity.type
_entity.pdbx_description
1 polymer ?
#
loop_
_entity_poly.entity_id
_entity_poly.type
_entity_poly.pdbx_seq_one_letter_code
_entity_poly.pdbx_strand_id
1 'polypeptide(L)'
;MPISSSIKNLQLLSFTYDGFSRVVEPHTYGIDTKGHPALRAYQVRGGSESGEYVGWKLFHVNEIRGLTALSEHFAGARPKYKRGDSAFSTIHAQL
;
A
#
# COMPACT_ATOMS: atom_id res chain seq x y z
N MET A 1 -5.27 3.22 -12.68
CA MET A 1 -4.09 3.52 -11.84
C MET A 1 -3.36 2.22 -11.52
N PRO A 2 -2.02 2.24 -11.41
CA PRO A 2 -1.21 1.05 -11.14
C PRO A 2 -1.55 0.34 -9.81
N ILE A 3 -2.13 1.03 -8.83
CA ILE A 3 -2.45 0.45 -7.51
C ILE A 3 -3.53 -0.64 -7.62
N SER A 4 -4.69 -0.33 -8.22
CA SER A 4 -5.80 -1.29 -8.31
C SER A 4 -5.45 -2.53 -9.12
N SER A 5 -4.67 -2.39 -10.20
CA SER A 5 -4.16 -3.54 -10.96
C SER A 5 -3.16 -4.35 -10.16
N SER A 6 -2.27 -3.70 -9.41
CA SER A 6 -1.28 -4.41 -8.58
C SER A 6 -1.93 -5.18 -7.43
N ILE A 7 -3.01 -4.67 -6.83
CA ILE A 7 -3.80 -5.43 -5.84
C ILE A 7 -4.38 -6.68 -6.48
N LYS A 8 -5.05 -6.54 -7.64
CA LYS A 8 -5.69 -7.68 -8.35
C LYS A 8 -4.69 -8.74 -8.81
N ASN A 9 -3.52 -8.29 -9.24
CA ASN A 9 -2.46 -9.15 -9.74
C ASN A 9 -1.52 -9.63 -8.64
N LEU A 10 -1.71 -9.22 -7.38
CA LEU A 10 -0.78 -9.49 -6.28
C LEU A 10 0.67 -9.02 -6.56
N GLN A 11 0.85 -7.88 -7.23
CA GLN A 11 2.17 -7.31 -7.53
C GLN A 11 2.66 -6.39 -6.40
N LEU A 12 3.97 -6.43 -6.14
CA LEU A 12 4.61 -5.45 -5.26
C LEU A 12 4.61 -4.06 -5.89
N LEU A 13 4.49 -3.04 -5.04
CA LEU A 13 4.67 -1.64 -5.42
C LEU A 13 5.98 -1.11 -4.84
N SER A 14 6.69 -0.30 -5.63
CA SER A 14 7.85 0.48 -5.21
C SER A 14 7.55 1.97 -5.37
N PHE A 15 7.93 2.76 -4.37
CA PHE A 15 7.80 4.21 -4.40
C PHE A 15 8.66 4.90 -3.34
N THR A 16 8.72 6.22 -3.38
CA THR A 16 9.28 7.06 -2.31
C THR A 16 8.16 7.68 -1.48
N TYR A 17 8.32 7.66 -0.16
CA TYR A 17 7.43 8.29 0.83
C TYR A 17 8.27 8.87 1.97
N ASP A 18 8.02 10.13 2.35
CA ASP A 18 8.81 10.88 3.33
C ASP A 18 10.33 10.83 3.07
N GLY A 19 10.74 10.88 1.80
CA GLY A 19 12.16 10.84 1.41
C GLY A 19 12.81 9.44 1.42
N PHE A 20 12.06 8.39 1.74
CA PHE A 20 12.58 7.03 1.81
C PHE A 20 11.93 6.11 0.77
N SER A 21 12.70 5.20 0.19
CA SER A 21 12.17 4.14 -0.67
C SER A 21 11.36 3.11 0.13
N ARG A 22 10.24 2.68 -0.43
CA ARG A 22 9.27 1.73 0.09
C ARG A 22 9.06 0.64 -0.95
N VAL A 23 9.07 -0.62 -0.52
CA VAL A 23 8.54 -1.74 -1.29
C VAL A 23 7.47 -2.44 -0.47
N VAL A 24 6.26 -2.53 -1.03
CA VAL A 24 5.08 -2.92 -0.27
C VAL A 24 4.18 -3.89 -1.04
N GLU A 25 3.46 -4.71 -0.28
CA GLU A 25 2.35 -5.53 -0.75
C GLU A 25 1.05 -4.72 -0.61
N PRO A 26 0.47 -4.19 -1.70
CA PRO A 26 -0.77 -3.43 -1.62
C PRO A 26 -1.97 -4.32 -1.27
N HIS A 27 -2.79 -3.91 -0.30
CA HIS A 27 -3.93 -4.72 0.18
C HIS A 27 -5.28 -4.02 0.07
N THR A 28 -5.35 -2.71 0.33
CA THR A 28 -6.57 -1.90 0.18
C THR A 28 -6.22 -0.54 -0.37
N TYR A 29 -6.92 -0.10 -1.41
CA TYR A 29 -6.82 1.23 -2.00
C TYR A 29 -8.19 1.88 -2.08
N GLY A 30 -8.27 3.15 -1.69
CA GLY A 30 -9.54 3.85 -1.58
C GLY A 30 -9.39 5.28 -1.11
N ILE A 31 -10.49 5.83 -0.59
CA ILE A 31 -10.54 7.10 0.11
C ILE A 31 -10.61 6.81 1.61
N ASP A 32 -9.73 7.42 2.39
CA ASP A 32 -9.75 7.29 3.84
C ASP A 32 -10.97 8.00 4.47
N THR A 33 -11.13 7.89 5.78
CA THR A 33 -12.22 8.56 6.51
C THR A 33 -12.08 10.09 6.56
N LYS A 34 -10.94 10.65 6.14
CA LYS A 34 -10.68 12.09 6.05
C LYS A 34 -10.85 12.64 4.64
N GLY A 35 -11.17 11.80 3.66
CA GLY A 35 -11.40 12.20 2.27
C GLY A 35 -10.15 12.15 1.38
N HIS A 36 -9.04 11.56 1.83
CA HIS A 36 -7.80 11.46 1.08
C HIS A 36 -7.64 10.11 0.38
N PRO A 37 -7.11 10.07 -0.85
CA PRO A 37 -6.67 8.83 -1.48
C PRO A 37 -5.60 8.14 -0.62
N ALA A 38 -5.83 6.89 -0.22
CA ALA A 38 -4.97 6.16 0.69
C ALA A 38 -4.73 4.72 0.23
N LEU A 39 -3.60 4.15 0.67
CA LEU A 39 -3.17 2.78 0.41
C LEU A 39 -2.79 2.11 1.72
N ARG A 40 -3.53 1.05 2.11
CA ARG A 40 -3.11 0.09 3.12
C ARG A 40 -2.22 -0.94 2.45
N ALA A 41 -0.99 -1.06 2.93
CA ALA A 41 -0.05 -2.03 2.42
C ALA A 41 0.82 -2.62 3.53
N TYR A 42 1.38 -3.79 3.28
CA TYR A 42 2.38 -4.39 4.13
C TYR A 42 3.76 -4.10 3.54
N GLN A 43 4.57 -3.30 4.23
CA GLN A 43 5.93 -3.02 3.82
C GLN A 43 6.80 -4.25 4.04
N VAL A 44 7.57 -4.64 3.03
CA VAL A 44 8.43 -5.84 3.06
C VAL A 44 9.91 -5.51 3.00
N ARG A 45 10.28 -4.36 2.45
CA ARG A 45 11.66 -3.82 2.45
C ARG A 45 11.68 -2.33 2.13
N GLY A 46 12.85 -1.71 2.28
CA GLY A 46 13.06 -0.28 2.13
C GLY A 46 13.29 0.42 3.47
N GLY A 47 13.36 1.75 3.45
CA GLY A 47 13.54 2.55 4.67
C GLY A 47 12.22 2.84 5.38
N SER A 48 12.29 3.60 6.47
CA SER A 48 11.22 4.39 7.06
C SER A 48 11.85 5.39 8.03
N GLU A 49 11.18 6.51 8.30
CA GLU A 49 11.69 7.51 9.24
C GLU A 49 11.86 6.93 10.65
N SER A 50 10.95 6.05 11.07
CA SER A 50 10.99 5.39 12.38
C SER A 50 11.97 4.23 12.48
N GLY A 51 12.65 3.84 11.39
CA GLY A 51 13.50 2.65 11.34
C GLY A 51 12.74 1.32 11.30
N GLU A 52 11.40 1.31 11.35
CA GLU A 52 10.60 0.10 11.12
C GLU A 52 10.48 -0.19 9.62
N TYR A 53 11.25 -1.15 9.13
CA TYR A 53 11.35 -1.46 7.70
C TYR A 53 10.33 -2.49 7.19
N VAL A 54 9.56 -3.14 8.08
CA VAL A 54 8.56 -4.18 7.75
C VAL A 54 7.30 -4.01 8.59
N GLY A 55 6.12 -4.18 7.97
CA GLY A 55 4.85 -4.18 8.69
C GLY A 55 3.72 -3.45 7.98
N TRP A 56 2.54 -3.44 8.62
CA TRP A 56 1.37 -2.71 8.11
C TRP A 56 1.58 -1.21 8.18
N LYS A 57 1.35 -0.53 7.06
CA LYS A 57 1.43 0.93 6.93
C LYS A 57 0.22 1.47 6.16
N LEU A 58 -0.17 2.71 6.45
CA LEU A 58 -1.13 3.48 5.67
C LEU A 58 -0.36 4.60 4.98
N PHE A 59 -0.51 4.73 3.67
CA PHE A 59 0.15 5.77 2.88
C PHE A 59 -0.91 6.66 2.24
N HIS A 60 -0.77 7.97 2.34
CA HIS A 60 -1.56 8.87 1.50
C HIS A 60 -0.99 8.86 0.08
N VAL A 61 -1.82 8.53 -0.90
CA VAL A 61 -1.36 8.36 -2.28
C VAL A 61 -0.88 9.67 -2.89
N ASN A 62 -1.39 10.81 -2.42
CA ASN A 62 -0.95 12.13 -2.87
C ASN A 62 0.50 12.49 -2.44
N GLU A 63 1.03 11.81 -1.42
CA GLU A 63 2.39 12.01 -0.91
C GLU A 63 3.40 11.03 -1.57
N ILE A 64 2.90 9.98 -2.23
CA ILE A 64 3.72 8.99 -2.93
C ILE A 64 4.40 9.62 -4.15
N ARG A 65 5.70 9.34 -4.31
CA ARG A 65 6.50 9.74 -5.49
C ARG A 65 7.09 8.52 -6.20
N GLY A 66 7.15 8.56 -7.54
CA GLY A 66 7.80 7.52 -8.33
C GLY A 66 7.12 6.14 -8.27
N LEU A 67 5.78 6.11 -8.12
CA LEU A 67 5.03 4.87 -7.99
C LEU A 67 5.20 3.94 -9.18
N THR A 68 5.71 2.74 -8.91
CA THR A 68 6.00 1.72 -9.93
C THR A 68 5.53 0.35 -9.44
N ALA A 69 4.87 -0.42 -10.32
CA ALA A 69 4.58 -1.82 -10.07
C ALA A 69 5.80 -2.67 -10.44
N LEU A 70 6.17 -3.61 -9.57
CA LEU A 70 7.29 -4.52 -9.80
C LEU A 70 6.81 -5.81 -10.50
N SER A 71 7.75 -6.55 -11.07
CA SER A 71 7.51 -7.91 -11.58
C SER A 71 7.40 -8.95 -10.45
N GLU A 72 7.79 -8.60 -9.23
CA GLU A 72 7.65 -9.43 -8.03
C GLU A 72 6.21 -9.45 -7.54
N HIS A 73 5.78 -10.62 -7.05
CA HIS A 73 4.42 -10.87 -6.58
C HIS A 73 4.42 -11.36 -5.13
N PHE A 74 3.29 -11.19 -4.44
CA PHE A 74 3.08 -11.73 -3.10
C PHE A 74 1.98 -12.80 -3.11
N ALA A 75 2.02 -13.72 -2.14
CA ALA A 75 1.18 -14.92 -2.19
C ALA A 75 -0.30 -14.68 -1.86
N GLY A 76 -0.64 -13.53 -1.28
CA GLY A 76 -1.99 -13.21 -0.83
C GLY A 76 -2.00 -12.35 0.43
N ALA A 77 -3.14 -12.29 1.10
CA ALA A 77 -3.32 -11.45 2.27
C ALA A 77 -2.36 -11.80 3.42
N ARG A 78 -1.70 -10.79 3.99
CA ARG A 78 -0.87 -10.94 5.20
C ARG A 78 -1.73 -11.15 6.46
N PRO A 79 -1.17 -11.77 7.51
CA PRO A 79 -1.86 -11.89 8.79
C PRO A 79 -2.38 -10.53 9.31
N LYS A 80 -3.57 -10.55 9.91
CA LYS A 80 -4.32 -9.37 10.41
C LYS A 80 -4.94 -8.49 9.32
N TYR A 81 -4.84 -8.86 8.05
CA TYR A 81 -5.66 -8.24 7.01
C TYR A 81 -7.15 -8.52 7.26
N LYS A 82 -7.98 -7.49 7.07
CA LYS A 82 -9.44 -7.60 7.10
C LYS A 82 -10.01 -6.81 5.94
N ARG A 83 -10.93 -7.42 5.19
CA ARG A 83 -11.71 -6.70 4.17
C ARG A 83 -12.61 -5.67 4.84
N GLY A 84 -12.89 -4.58 4.13
CA GLY A 84 -13.64 -3.46 4.71
C GLY A 84 -12.84 -2.73 5.79
N ASP A 85 -11.57 -2.45 5.53
CA ASP A 85 -10.69 -1.71 6.44
C ASP A 85 -11.37 -0.40 6.87
N SER A 86 -11.63 -0.26 8.17
CA SER A 86 -12.40 0.84 8.76
C SER A 86 -11.70 2.20 8.65
N ALA A 87 -10.42 2.23 8.25
CA ALA A 87 -9.74 3.46 7.89
C ALA A 87 -10.24 4.07 6.57
N PHE A 88 -11.05 3.33 5.79
CA PHE A 88 -11.54 3.75 4.49
C PHE A 88 -13.04 4.03 4.51
N SER A 89 -13.42 5.19 3.98
CA SER A 89 -14.83 5.54 3.73
C SER A 89 -15.32 4.96 2.41
N THR A 90 -14.43 4.82 1.42
CA THR A 90 -14.72 4.19 0.12
C THR A 90 -13.55 3.30 -0.27
N ILE A 91 -13.82 2.06 -0.67
CA ILE A 91 -12.79 1.13 -1.16
C ILE A 91 -12.93 0.99 -2.68
N HIS A 92 -11.86 1.34 -3.41
CA HIS A 92 -11.81 1.20 -4.87
C HIS A 92 -11.24 -0.15 -5.30
N ALA A 93 -10.29 -0.69 -4.54
CA ALA A 93 -9.74 -2.03 -4.74
C ALA A 93 -9.29 -2.62 -3.41
N GLN A 94 -9.48 -3.92 -3.23
CA GLN A 94 -8.97 -4.68 -2.09
C GLN A 94 -8.79 -6.15 -2.51
N LEU A 95 -8.03 -6.91 -1.74
CA LEU A 95 -7.89 -8.36 -1.94
C LEU A 95 -9.19 -9.12 -1.67
#